data_AF-A0A2G6HCS2-F1
#
_entry.id   AF-A0A2G6HCS2-F1
#
_cell.length_a   1.000
_cell.length_b   1.000
_cell.length_c   1.000
_cell.angle_alpha   90.00
_cell.angle_beta   90.00
_cell.angle_gamma   90.00
#
_symmetry.space_group_name_H-M   'P 1'
#
loop_
_entity.id
_entity.type
_entity.pdbx_description
1 polymer ?
#
loop_
_entity_poly.entity_id
_entity_poly.type
_entity_poly.pdbx_seq_one_letter_code
_entity_poly.pdbx_strand_id
1 'polypeptide(L)'
;MVGGRQIQLDPASGRVTHIAPSGKIIAEQLGLNLRVGELPTIEDLRALTDAMADIVVDLVLGQTTPLGDKVALTDPLELPVKVTAYFFSGGVGSSYYGNTPFSTLTDIAQYGDVGPLFAESLRTNPRLVNMRVEEPAQTLRATVLGAASQQVTLSGSTLWAGDGVLPLRNLPVIEPSLTQVNPQLDNPALIAKTLAR
;
A
#
# COMPACT_ATOMS: atom_id res chain seq x y z
N MET A 1 3.66 -8.03 0.81
CA MET A 1 3.32 -6.59 0.91
C MET A 1 2.18 -6.40 1.91
N VAL A 2 2.28 -5.35 2.73
CA VAL A 2 1.24 -4.89 3.66
C VAL A 2 0.96 -3.39 3.39
N GLY A 3 -0.27 -2.95 3.62
CA GLY A 3 -0.78 -1.62 3.26
C GLY A 3 -2.22 -1.43 3.75
N GLY A 4 -2.89 -0.34 3.37
CA GLY A 4 -4.27 -0.08 3.82
C GLY A 4 -5.28 -1.11 3.32
N ARG A 5 -5.17 -1.57 2.07
CA ARG A 5 -6.16 -2.44 1.40
C ARG A 5 -6.11 -3.92 1.79
N GLN A 6 -5.34 -4.26 2.82
CA GLN A 6 -5.29 -5.61 3.38
C GLN A 6 -6.67 -6.04 3.89
N ILE A 7 -7.40 -5.07 4.44
CA ILE A 7 -8.83 -5.15 4.72
C ILE A 7 -9.48 -3.91 4.10
N GLN A 8 -10.50 -4.13 3.26
CA GLN A 8 -11.36 -3.07 2.75
C GLN A 8 -12.65 -3.06 3.55
N LEU A 9 -13.11 -1.86 3.87
CA LEU A 9 -14.29 -1.59 4.68
C LEU A 9 -15.26 -0.76 3.87
N ASP A 10 -16.55 -1.01 4.02
CA ASP A 10 -17.58 -0.13 3.51
C ASP A 10 -17.63 1.15 4.37
N PRO A 11 -17.41 2.36 3.81
CA PRO A 11 -17.37 3.59 4.60
C PRO A 11 -18.68 3.91 5.32
N ALA A 12 -19.82 3.43 4.81
CA ALA A 12 -21.14 3.74 5.38
C ALA A 12 -21.50 2.81 6.54
N SER A 13 -21.20 1.51 6.43
CA SER A 13 -21.58 0.47 7.38
C SER A 13 -20.44 -0.06 8.24
N GLY A 14 -19.18 0.22 7.88
CA GLY A 14 -17.97 -0.32 8.52
C GLY A 14 -17.72 -1.81 8.28
N ARG A 15 -18.55 -2.47 7.47
CA ARG A 15 -18.45 -3.92 7.21
C ARG A 15 -17.27 -4.23 6.29
N VAL A 16 -16.66 -5.40 6.50
CA VAL A 16 -15.58 -5.86 5.63
C VAL A 16 -16.14 -6.18 4.24
N THR A 17 -15.63 -5.51 3.22
CA THR A 17 -16.03 -5.75 1.82
C THR A 17 -15.08 -6.70 1.11
N HIS A 18 -13.80 -6.69 1.50
CA HIS A 18 -12.77 -7.54 0.90
C HIS A 18 -11.59 -7.72 1.84
N ILE A 19 -10.96 -8.91 1.78
CA ILE A 19 -9.73 -9.26 2.51
C ILE A 19 -8.69 -9.70 1.49
N ALA A 20 -7.57 -8.99 1.41
CA ALA A 20 -6.48 -9.34 0.50
C ALA A 20 -5.75 -10.63 0.96
N PRO A 21 -5.08 -11.38 0.06
CA PRO A 21 -4.39 -12.62 0.42
C PRO A 21 -3.43 -12.48 1.61
N SER A 22 -2.60 -11.42 1.65
CA SER A 22 -1.69 -11.19 2.79
C SER A 22 -2.44 -10.79 4.07
N GLY A 23 -3.54 -10.05 3.95
CA GLY A 23 -4.41 -9.73 5.09
C GLY A 23 -5.04 -10.99 5.70
N LYS A 24 -5.48 -11.92 4.84
CA LYS A 24 -6.02 -13.23 5.26
C LYS A 24 -4.97 -14.07 6.00
N ILE A 25 -3.75 -14.16 5.46
CA ILE A 25 -2.64 -14.87 6.11
C ILE A 25 -2.38 -14.33 7.51
N ILE A 26 -2.30 -13.00 7.66
CA ILE A 26 -2.05 -12.36 8.96
C ILE A 26 -3.21 -12.63 9.93
N ALA A 27 -4.45 -12.47 9.47
CA ALA A 27 -5.64 -12.72 10.29
C ALA A 27 -5.68 -14.18 10.79
N GLU A 28 -5.40 -15.16 9.93
CA GLU A 28 -5.37 -16.57 10.30
C GLU A 28 -4.24 -16.90 11.28
N GLN A 29 -3.04 -16.32 11.08
CA GLN A 29 -1.90 -16.55 11.98
C GLN A 29 -2.14 -15.97 13.38
N LEU A 30 -2.92 -14.89 13.48
CA LEU A 30 -3.29 -14.24 14.74
C LEU A 30 -4.60 -14.77 15.33
N GLY A 31 -5.33 -15.64 14.62
CA GLY A 31 -6.63 -16.16 15.05
C GLY A 31 -7.75 -15.11 15.09
N LEU A 32 -7.66 -14.06 14.27
CA LEU A 32 -8.63 -12.95 14.22
C LEU A 32 -9.91 -13.38 13.50
N ASN A 33 -11.07 -12.90 13.95
CA ASN A 33 -12.35 -13.23 13.34
C ASN A 33 -12.78 -12.18 12.31
N LEU A 34 -11.97 -12.01 11.26
CA LEU A 34 -12.26 -11.08 10.16
C LEU A 34 -12.91 -11.82 8.99
N ARG A 35 -14.15 -11.44 8.64
CA ARG A 35 -14.93 -12.09 7.57
C ARG A 35 -15.61 -11.06 6.69
N VAL A 36 -15.61 -11.32 5.37
CA VAL A 36 -16.33 -10.49 4.40
C VAL A 36 -17.84 -10.51 4.70
N GLY A 37 -18.46 -9.34 4.69
CA GLY A 37 -19.86 -9.10 5.01
C GLY A 37 -20.14 -8.85 6.51
N GLU A 38 -19.20 -9.16 7.39
CA GLU A 38 -19.34 -8.97 8.84
C GLU A 38 -18.78 -7.61 9.29
N LEU A 39 -19.26 -7.15 10.46
CA LEU A 39 -18.73 -5.97 11.12
C LEU A 39 -17.53 -6.40 11.97
N PRO A 40 -16.31 -5.91 11.69
CA PRO A 40 -15.14 -6.26 12.49
C PRO A 40 -15.15 -5.52 13.83
N THR A 41 -14.45 -6.06 14.82
CA THR A 41 -14.12 -5.34 16.04
C THR A 41 -12.93 -4.41 15.79
N ILE A 42 -12.86 -3.28 16.49
CA ILE A 42 -11.69 -2.38 16.39
C ILE A 42 -10.44 -3.09 16.92
N GLU A 43 -10.60 -3.95 17.93
CA GLU A 43 -9.55 -4.77 18.50
C GLU A 43 -8.92 -5.72 17.47
N ASP A 44 -9.73 -6.41 16.64
CA ASP A 44 -9.20 -7.29 15.59
C ASP A 44 -8.49 -6.49 14.50
N LEU A 45 -9.05 -5.35 14.09
CA LEU A 45 -8.40 -4.46 13.12
C LEU A 45 -7.08 -3.90 13.68
N ARG A 46 -7.03 -3.56 14.96
CA ARG A 46 -5.82 -3.08 15.63
C ARG A 46 -4.76 -4.17 15.69
N ALA A 47 -5.11 -5.37 16.14
CA ALA A 47 -4.17 -6.50 16.18
C ALA A 47 -3.57 -6.82 14.80
N LEU A 48 -4.40 -6.77 13.74
CA LEU A 48 -3.93 -6.94 12.37
C LEU A 48 -2.94 -5.83 11.96
N THR A 49 -3.31 -4.57 12.20
CA THR A 49 -2.52 -3.41 11.77
C THR A 49 -1.22 -3.25 12.55
N ASP A 50 -1.19 -3.63 13.83
CA ASP A 50 0.01 -3.69 14.66
C ASP A 50 0.99 -4.75 14.15
N ALA A 51 0.49 -5.95 13.82
CA ALA A 51 1.31 -7.00 13.22
C ALA A 51 1.85 -6.58 11.83
N MET A 52 1.05 -5.86 11.05
CA MET A 52 1.52 -5.27 9.77
C MET A 52 2.62 -4.23 10.01
N ALA A 53 2.51 -3.42 11.06
CA ALA A 53 3.54 -2.44 11.41
C ALA A 53 4.83 -3.12 11.83
N ASP A 54 4.74 -4.22 12.59
CA ASP A 54 5.89 -5.03 12.95
C ASP A 54 6.58 -5.65 11.73
N ILE A 55 5.82 -6.18 10.78
CA ILE A 55 6.38 -6.69 9.51
C ILE A 55 7.14 -5.58 8.76
N VAL A 56 6.61 -4.36 8.69
CA VAL A 56 7.32 -3.22 8.07
C VAL A 56 8.62 -2.92 8.80
N VAL A 57 8.60 -2.89 10.13
CA VAL A 57 9.79 -2.63 10.94
C VAL A 57 10.83 -3.72 10.78
N ASP A 58 10.42 -5.00 10.78
CA ASP A 58 11.32 -6.14 10.58
C ASP A 58 12.06 -6.01 9.25
N LEU A 59 11.32 -5.72 8.16
CA LEU A 59 11.89 -5.51 6.83
C LEU A 59 12.88 -4.35 6.79
N VAL A 60 12.53 -3.23 7.42
CA VAL A 60 13.38 -2.04 7.52
C VAL A 60 14.68 -2.32 8.28
N LEU A 61 14.64 -3.22 9.26
CA LEU A 61 15.79 -3.64 10.05
C LEU A 61 16.56 -4.82 9.42
N GLY A 62 16.15 -5.30 8.25
CA GLY A 62 16.75 -6.47 7.59
C GLY A 62 16.52 -7.77 8.35
N GLN A 63 15.47 -7.85 9.17
CA GLN A 63 15.08 -9.04 9.91
C GLN A 63 14.05 -9.84 9.09
N THR A 64 14.22 -11.16 9.07
CA THR A 64 13.24 -12.08 8.50
C THR A 64 12.45 -12.74 9.62
N THR A 65 11.15 -12.91 9.41
CA THR A 65 10.26 -13.59 10.35
C THR A 65 9.35 -14.55 9.59
N PRO A 66 8.90 -15.66 10.21
CA PRO A 66 8.03 -16.62 9.53
C PRO A 66 6.74 -16.00 8.97
N LEU A 67 6.20 -14.96 9.63
CA LEU A 67 5.04 -14.24 9.13
C LEU A 67 5.41 -13.29 7.99
N GLY A 68 6.52 -12.53 8.14
CA GLY A 68 7.06 -11.65 7.11
C GLY A 68 7.33 -12.40 5.80
N ASP A 69 7.96 -13.58 5.88
CA ASP A 69 8.30 -14.40 4.72
C ASP A 69 7.05 -14.90 3.98
N LYS A 70 6.00 -15.28 4.71
CA LYS A 70 4.71 -15.71 4.12
C LYS A 70 4.01 -14.59 3.35
N VAL A 71 4.21 -13.34 3.74
CA VAL A 71 3.56 -12.19 3.10
C VAL A 71 4.47 -11.45 2.13
N ALA A 72 5.76 -11.78 2.06
CA ALA A 72 6.72 -11.18 1.16
C ALA A 72 6.34 -11.47 -0.31
N LEU A 73 6.58 -10.49 -1.19
CA LEU A 73 6.37 -10.66 -2.64
C LEU A 73 7.67 -10.90 -3.41
N THR A 74 8.79 -10.54 -2.79
CA THR A 74 10.14 -10.59 -3.35
C THR A 74 11.09 -10.99 -2.24
N ASP A 75 12.30 -11.39 -2.61
CA ASP A 75 13.38 -11.60 -1.66
C ASP A 75 13.70 -10.29 -0.89
N PRO A 76 14.26 -10.40 0.34
CA PRO A 76 14.69 -9.24 1.10
C PRO A 76 15.66 -8.35 0.33
N LEU A 77 15.52 -7.05 0.50
CA LEU A 77 16.43 -6.09 -0.12
C LEU A 77 17.77 -6.10 0.63
N GLU A 78 18.85 -6.43 -0.09
CA GLU A 78 20.20 -6.27 0.43
C GLU A 78 20.60 -4.79 0.40
N LEU A 79 20.81 -4.20 1.59
CA LEU A 79 21.22 -2.80 1.72
C LEU A 79 22.72 -2.74 2.04
N PRO A 80 23.58 -2.27 1.10
CA PRO A 80 25.02 -2.19 1.32
C PRO A 80 25.43 -1.03 2.26
N VAL A 81 24.48 -0.19 2.67
CA VAL A 81 24.72 1.02 3.47
C VAL A 81 23.71 1.13 4.62
N LYS A 82 24.16 1.75 5.70
CA LYS A 82 23.31 2.06 6.85
C LYS A 82 22.26 3.09 6.46
N VAL A 83 20.99 2.76 6.63
CA VAL A 83 19.87 3.69 6.41
C VAL A 83 19.89 4.79 7.47
N THR A 84 19.76 6.04 7.04
CA THR A 84 19.87 7.22 7.91
C THR A 84 18.53 7.93 8.13
N ALA A 85 17.54 7.72 7.26
CA ALA A 85 16.20 8.26 7.38
C ALA A 85 15.19 7.37 6.63
N TYR A 86 13.94 7.41 7.07
CA TYR A 86 12.80 6.69 6.50
C TYR A 86 11.69 7.66 6.14
N PHE A 87 10.92 7.31 5.13
CA PHE A 87 9.79 8.11 4.66
C PHE A 87 8.63 7.16 4.33
N PHE A 88 7.44 7.50 4.79
CA PHE A 88 6.20 6.92 4.29
C PHE A 88 5.64 7.79 3.16
N SER A 89 5.07 7.14 2.14
CA SER A 89 4.42 7.78 0.99
C SER A 89 3.06 7.16 0.71
N GLY A 90 2.26 7.80 -0.15
CA GLY A 90 0.90 7.34 -0.47
C GLY A 90 -0.10 7.57 0.67
N GLY A 91 -1.30 6.96 0.57
CA GLY A 91 -2.41 7.24 1.49
C GLY A 91 -2.14 6.92 2.97
N VAL A 92 -1.39 5.84 3.24
CA VAL A 92 -0.94 5.51 4.61
C VAL A 92 0.05 6.56 5.10
N GLY A 93 0.99 7.00 4.26
CA GLY A 93 1.91 8.08 4.58
C GLY A 93 1.18 9.39 4.90
N SER A 94 0.21 9.80 4.09
CA SER A 94 -0.62 10.98 4.38
C SER A 94 -1.31 10.90 5.73
N SER A 95 -1.86 9.72 6.08
CA SER A 95 -2.49 9.50 7.38
C SER A 95 -1.48 9.48 8.53
N TYR A 96 -0.26 9.00 8.27
CA TYR A 96 0.82 8.92 9.25
C TYR A 96 1.27 10.32 9.69
N TYR A 97 1.51 11.24 8.75
CA TYR A 97 1.94 12.61 9.05
C TYR A 97 0.79 13.51 9.54
N GLY A 98 -0.46 13.21 9.14
CA GLY A 98 -1.64 13.98 9.55
C GLY A 98 -1.94 13.93 11.06
N ASN A 99 -1.40 12.94 11.78
CA ASN A 99 -1.52 12.76 13.23
C ASN A 99 -2.96 12.77 13.77
N THR A 100 -3.93 12.39 12.94
CA THR A 100 -5.34 12.27 13.32
C THR A 100 -5.55 10.97 14.11
N PRO A 101 -6.15 11.01 15.31
CA PRO A 101 -6.53 9.80 16.02
C PRO A 101 -7.72 9.11 15.34
N PHE A 102 -7.64 7.80 15.16
CA PHE A 102 -8.72 6.99 14.58
C PHE A 102 -9.33 6.11 15.67
N SER A 103 -10.47 6.55 16.20
CA SER A 103 -11.07 5.94 17.41
C SER A 103 -12.38 5.21 17.14
N THR A 104 -13.00 5.43 15.99
CA THR A 104 -14.25 4.79 15.59
C THR A 104 -14.09 4.02 14.27
N LEU A 105 -14.96 3.04 14.03
CA LEU A 105 -14.99 2.32 12.75
C LEU A 105 -15.24 3.25 11.57
N THR A 106 -15.99 4.33 11.75
CA THR A 106 -16.21 5.35 10.72
C THR A 106 -14.92 6.09 10.36
N ASP A 107 -14.13 6.48 11.37
CA ASP A 107 -12.84 7.16 11.14
C ASP A 107 -11.87 6.22 10.42
N ILE A 108 -11.87 4.94 10.78
CA ILE A 108 -11.03 3.92 10.16
C ILE A 108 -11.46 3.69 8.70
N ALA A 109 -12.76 3.54 8.44
CA ALA A 109 -13.29 3.21 7.12
C ALA A 109 -13.40 4.41 6.16
N GLN A 110 -12.97 5.62 6.55
CA GLN A 110 -13.15 6.85 5.76
C GLN A 110 -12.61 6.77 4.32
N TYR A 111 -11.54 5.98 4.09
CA TYR A 111 -10.93 5.77 2.77
C TYR A 111 -11.30 4.40 2.16
N GLY A 112 -12.24 3.69 2.77
CA GLY A 112 -12.69 2.36 2.36
C GLY A 112 -11.71 1.23 2.70
N ASP A 113 -10.73 1.47 3.57
CA ASP A 113 -9.74 0.48 3.98
C ASP A 113 -9.15 0.78 5.38
N VAL A 114 -8.31 -0.11 5.91
CA VAL A 114 -7.70 0.05 7.25
C VAL A 114 -6.46 0.94 7.27
N GLY A 115 -6.17 1.66 6.18
CA GLY A 115 -5.02 2.54 6.03
C GLY A 115 -4.86 3.58 7.15
N PRO A 116 -5.93 4.26 7.61
CA PRO A 116 -5.86 5.16 8.75
C PRO A 116 -5.34 4.48 10.03
N LEU A 117 -5.92 3.33 10.39
CA LEU A 117 -5.52 2.58 11.57
C LEU A 117 -4.09 2.04 11.44
N PHE A 118 -3.73 1.57 10.25
CA PHE A 118 -2.38 1.11 9.95
C PHE A 118 -1.33 2.22 10.10
N ALA A 119 -1.64 3.44 9.66
CA ALA A 119 -0.77 4.59 9.84
C ALA A 119 -0.55 4.92 11.33
N GLU A 120 -1.59 4.79 12.15
CA GLU A 120 -1.47 4.94 13.60
C GLU A 120 -0.63 3.82 14.25
N SER A 121 -0.83 2.57 13.84
CA SER A 121 -0.03 1.43 14.31
C SER A 121 1.45 1.59 13.96
N LEU A 122 1.77 2.13 12.77
CA LEU A 122 3.15 2.51 12.45
C LEU A 122 3.65 3.59 13.41
N ARG A 123 2.91 4.70 13.56
CA ARG A 123 3.31 5.86 14.37
C ARG A 123 3.53 5.52 15.84
N THR A 124 2.81 4.54 16.36
CA THR A 124 2.88 4.11 17.77
C THR A 124 3.77 2.89 17.99
N ASN A 125 4.33 2.30 16.93
CA ASN A 125 5.19 1.13 17.05
C ASN A 125 6.47 1.48 17.85
N PRO A 126 6.78 0.76 18.95
CA PRO A 126 7.85 1.11 19.88
C PRO A 126 9.25 1.03 19.27
N ARG A 127 9.43 0.30 18.17
CA ARG A 127 10.70 0.19 17.46
C ARG A 127 10.83 1.32 16.43
N LEU A 128 9.74 1.64 15.72
CA LEU A 128 9.74 2.68 14.70
C LEU A 128 9.91 4.09 15.29
N VAL A 129 9.32 4.37 16.47
CA VAL A 129 9.44 5.69 17.12
C VAL A 129 10.87 6.11 17.45
N ASN A 130 11.80 5.15 17.50
CA ASN A 130 13.22 5.40 17.73
C ASN A 130 14.01 5.62 16.42
N MET A 131 13.35 5.52 15.26
CA MET A 131 13.94 5.73 13.94
C MET A 131 13.71 7.16 13.45
N ARG A 132 14.62 7.66 12.61
CA ARG A 132 14.45 8.96 11.96
C ARG A 132 13.47 8.85 10.80
N VAL A 133 12.18 9.10 11.07
CA VAL A 133 11.14 9.21 10.05
C VAL A 133 10.91 10.68 9.71
N GLU A 134 10.99 11.04 8.44
CA GLU A 134 10.80 12.42 7.96
C GLU A 134 9.62 12.51 6.99
N GLU A 135 8.95 13.65 6.99
CA GLU A 135 7.91 13.95 5.99
C GLU A 135 8.57 14.49 4.71
N PRO A 136 8.46 13.79 3.57
CA PRO A 136 9.07 14.26 2.34
C PRO A 136 8.22 15.38 1.71
N ALA A 137 8.87 16.34 1.06
CA ALA A 137 8.19 17.47 0.39
C ALA A 137 7.23 17.05 -0.75
N GLN A 138 7.29 15.80 -1.22
CA GLN A 138 6.47 15.23 -2.30
C GLN A 138 6.02 13.79 -1.97
N THR A 139 5.01 13.63 -1.11
CA THR A 139 4.50 12.32 -0.64
C THR A 139 3.66 11.55 -1.68
N LEU A 140 2.97 12.24 -2.59
CA LEU A 140 2.05 11.61 -3.56
C LEU A 140 2.75 11.11 -4.83
N ARG A 141 3.93 11.66 -5.18
CA ARG A 141 4.66 11.35 -6.43
C ARG A 141 6.02 10.70 -6.19
N ALA A 142 6.35 10.36 -4.94
CA ALA A 142 7.63 9.76 -4.55
C ALA A 142 7.95 8.49 -5.36
N THR A 143 6.96 7.60 -5.55
CA THR A 143 7.13 6.37 -6.33
C THR A 143 7.40 6.64 -7.81
N VAL A 144 6.75 7.66 -8.40
CA VAL A 144 6.94 8.04 -9.82
C VAL A 144 8.33 8.64 -10.02
N LEU A 145 8.77 9.51 -9.11
CA LEU A 145 10.12 10.10 -9.15
C LEU A 145 11.21 9.06 -8.87
N GLY A 146 10.97 8.14 -7.94
CA GLY A 146 11.88 7.03 -7.63
C GLY A 146 12.03 6.07 -8.82
N ALA A 147 10.93 5.68 -9.46
CA ALA A 147 10.95 4.84 -10.66
C ALA A 147 11.56 5.54 -11.89
N ALA A 148 11.43 6.87 -11.98
CA ALA A 148 12.05 7.64 -13.05
C ALA A 148 13.57 7.83 -12.86
N SER A 149 14.05 7.87 -11.61
CA SER A 149 15.45 8.15 -11.29
C SER A 149 16.30 6.90 -11.02
N GLN A 150 15.68 5.78 -10.64
CA GLN A 150 16.36 4.52 -10.36
C GLN A 150 15.65 3.32 -10.98
N GLN A 151 16.41 2.24 -11.18
CA GLN A 151 15.90 0.97 -11.69
C GLN A 151 15.06 0.28 -10.60
N VAL A 152 13.75 0.54 -10.61
CA VAL A 152 12.80 -0.04 -9.64
C VAL A 152 12.29 -1.38 -10.15
N THR A 153 12.44 -2.42 -9.33
CA THR A 153 11.80 -3.72 -9.58
C THR A 153 10.34 -3.63 -9.12
N LEU A 154 9.41 -3.68 -10.08
CA LEU A 154 7.96 -3.67 -9.82
C LEU A 154 7.45 -5.11 -9.76
N SER A 155 6.71 -5.47 -8.70
CA SER A 155 6.23 -6.83 -8.41
C SER A 155 5.15 -7.37 -9.36
N GLY A 156 4.90 -6.72 -10.52
CA GLY A 156 3.92 -7.13 -11.52
C GLY A 156 2.44 -7.09 -11.11
N SER A 157 2.12 -6.80 -9.84
CA SER A 157 0.74 -6.84 -9.32
C SER A 157 -0.14 -5.64 -9.72
N THR A 158 0.46 -4.60 -10.28
CA THR A 158 -0.19 -3.34 -10.69
C THR A 158 -0.01 -3.01 -12.17
N LEU A 159 0.73 -3.84 -12.90
CA LEU A 159 1.08 -3.65 -14.31
C LEU A 159 0.92 -4.99 -15.03
N TRP A 160 0.00 -5.04 -15.99
CA TRP A 160 -0.08 -6.15 -16.92
C TRP A 160 0.70 -5.79 -18.19
N ALA A 161 1.74 -6.56 -18.49
CA ALA A 161 2.50 -6.49 -19.73
C ALA A 161 2.64 -7.93 -20.26
N GLY A 162 2.46 -8.14 -21.56
CA GLY A 162 2.64 -9.47 -22.15
C GLY A 162 4.09 -9.96 -22.02
N ASP A 163 4.26 -11.28 -21.85
CA ASP A 163 5.54 -11.94 -21.51
C ASP A 163 6.70 -11.71 -22.50
N GLY A 164 6.44 -11.16 -23.69
CA GLY A 164 7.46 -10.85 -24.71
C GLY A 164 7.75 -9.37 -24.93
N VAL A 165 7.10 -8.48 -24.19
CA VAL A 165 7.12 -7.04 -24.50
C VAL A 165 8.23 -6.30 -23.73
N LEU A 166 8.71 -6.85 -22.62
CA LEU A 166 9.75 -6.24 -21.81
C LEU A 166 11.17 -6.73 -22.20
N PRO A 167 12.21 -5.88 -22.10
CA PRO A 167 12.16 -4.49 -21.63
C PRO A 167 11.75 -3.51 -22.75
N LEU A 168 10.75 -2.66 -22.47
CA LEU A 168 10.44 -1.51 -23.31
C LEU A 168 11.39 -0.36 -22.99
N ARG A 169 12.00 0.25 -24.02
CA ARG A 169 12.87 1.42 -23.89
C ARG A 169 12.36 2.55 -24.77
N ASN A 170 12.52 3.80 -24.33
CA ASN A 170 12.12 5.00 -25.07
C ASN A 170 10.63 5.04 -25.46
N LEU A 171 9.74 4.59 -24.57
CA LEU A 171 8.31 4.70 -24.83
C LEU A 171 7.90 6.17 -24.94
N PRO A 172 7.16 6.56 -26.00
CA PRO A 172 6.63 7.91 -26.10
C PRO A 172 5.64 8.16 -24.95
N VAL A 173 5.88 9.22 -24.18
CA VAL A 173 4.92 9.71 -23.18
C VAL A 173 3.92 10.58 -23.92
N ILE A 174 2.66 10.18 -23.87
CA ILE A 174 1.56 10.96 -24.45
C ILE A 174 0.73 11.50 -23.28
N GLU A 175 0.52 12.81 -23.25
CA GLU A 175 -0.42 13.47 -22.35
C GLU A 175 -1.74 13.68 -23.13
N PRO A 176 -2.74 12.80 -22.97
CA PRO A 176 -4.00 12.98 -23.66
C PRO A 176 -4.77 14.16 -23.05
N SER A 177 -5.10 15.15 -23.87
CA SER A 177 -6.07 16.20 -23.51
C SER A 177 -7.47 15.59 -23.44
N LEU A 178 -7.86 15.10 -22.27
CA LEU A 178 -9.20 14.59 -22.00
C LEU A 178 -10.16 15.75 -21.75
N THR A 179 -10.55 16.46 -22.82
CA THR A 179 -11.49 17.60 -22.75
C THR A 179 -12.92 17.19 -22.44
N GLN A 180 -13.26 15.91 -22.58
CA GLN A 180 -14.55 15.34 -22.16
C GLN A 180 -14.32 13.92 -21.62
N VAL A 181 -14.82 13.63 -20.41
CA VAL A 181 -14.81 12.29 -19.84
C VAL A 181 -15.79 11.44 -20.64
N ASN A 182 -15.29 10.72 -21.65
CA ASN A 182 -16.09 9.77 -22.40
C ASN A 182 -16.17 8.46 -21.58
N PRO A 183 -17.38 7.98 -21.22
CA PRO A 183 -17.52 6.73 -20.47
C PRO A 183 -17.02 5.47 -21.20
N GLN A 184 -16.58 5.57 -22.46
CA GLN A 184 -16.01 4.47 -23.26
C GLN A 184 -14.46 4.40 -23.24
N LEU A 185 -13.81 4.95 -22.21
CA LEU A 185 -12.34 4.91 -22.03
C LEU A 185 -11.82 3.56 -21.53
N ASP A 186 -12.54 2.48 -21.78
CA ASP A 186 -12.24 1.10 -21.43
C ASP A 186 -11.92 0.22 -22.66
N ASN A 187 -12.03 0.77 -23.88
CA ASN A 187 -11.71 0.07 -25.12
C ASN A 187 -10.26 0.36 -25.60
N PRO A 188 -9.33 -0.62 -25.53
CA PRO A 188 -7.92 -0.41 -25.90
C PRO A 188 -7.72 0.02 -27.36
N ALA A 189 -8.56 -0.45 -28.29
CA ALA A 189 -8.45 -0.09 -29.70
C ALA A 189 -8.89 1.35 -29.97
N LEU A 190 -9.86 1.85 -29.20
CA LEU A 190 -10.32 3.23 -29.29
C LEU A 190 -9.26 4.19 -28.75
N ILE A 191 -8.67 3.86 -27.59
CA ILE A 191 -7.57 4.61 -26.99
C ILE A 191 -6.37 4.69 -27.94
N ALA A 192 -5.97 3.56 -28.54
CA ALA A 192 -4.86 3.54 -29.50
C ALA A 192 -5.11 4.45 -30.72
N LYS A 193 -6.35 4.50 -31.24
CA LYS A 193 -6.73 5.42 -32.33
C LYS A 193 -6.69 6.90 -31.90
N THR A 194 -7.07 7.20 -30.66
CA THR A 194 -7.05 8.57 -30.13
C THR A 194 -5.63 9.07 -29.89
N LEU A 195 -4.70 8.18 -29.54
CA LEU A 195 -3.29 8.50 -29.29
C LEU A 195 -2.42 8.56 -30.57
N ALA A 196 -2.90 8.05 -31.70
CA ALA A 196 -2.15 7.98 -32.97
C ALA A 196 -2.18 9.28 -33.81
N ARG A 197 -2.37 10.45 -33.17
CA ARG A 197 -2.38 11.77 -33.83
C ARG A 197 -1.13 12.57 -33.51
#